data_AF-A0A4Q5LA00-F1
#
_entry.id   AF-A0A4Q5LA00-F1
#
_cell.length_a   1.000
_cell.length_b   1.000
_cell.length_c   1.000
_cell.angle_alpha   90.00
_cell.angle_beta   90.00
_cell.angle_gamma   90.00
#
_symmetry.space_group_name_H-M   'P 1'
#
loop_
_entity.id
_entity.type
_entity.pdbx_description
1 polymer ?
#
loop_
_entity_poly.entity_id
_entity_poly.type
_entity_poly.pdbx_seq_one_letter_code
_entity_poly.pdbx_strand_id
1 'polypeptide(L)'
;MFSLLHKSTQPILSILSQAIRLLDSFRPALLVVGGFVMWYWLTAGRLMELLRRVVKVLLAVLALGVLAVAVALAVLALPYLLALLLRRVAIRAAVRRNAPRIPDCSLLTVKRLAVYNQYHGSMDFFLRQGGADEQALLSDEQWALIKRYLDDLRRMQQGLLSAACAERLEADLFRDCATVTTVIQLRRMSRVNYGLEGSGLLDRILLWLFPLKPSE
;
A
#
# COMPACT_ATOMS: atom_id res chain seq x y z
N MET A 1 50.92 -14.39 -83.87
CA MET A 1 49.92 -13.88 -82.90
C MET A 1 50.21 -14.25 -81.45
N PHE A 2 50.89 -15.35 -81.13
CA PHE A 2 51.25 -15.72 -79.74
C PHE A 2 52.36 -14.88 -79.09
N SER A 3 53.20 -14.19 -79.87
CA SER A 3 54.31 -13.36 -79.35
C SER A 3 53.86 -12.02 -78.73
N LEU A 4 52.69 -11.50 -79.11
CA LEU A 4 52.19 -10.21 -78.59
C LEU A 4 51.46 -10.34 -77.24
N LEU A 5 51.06 -11.54 -76.83
CA LEU A 5 50.46 -11.79 -75.51
C LEU A 5 51.51 -11.93 -74.39
N HIS A 6 52.76 -12.25 -74.72
CA HIS A 6 53.81 -12.50 -73.73
C HIS A 6 54.46 -11.20 -73.19
N LYS A 7 54.36 -10.09 -73.93
CA LYS A 7 54.99 -8.82 -73.53
C LYS A 7 54.15 -8.01 -72.54
N SER A 8 52.86 -8.34 -72.38
CA SER A 8 51.91 -7.60 -71.52
C SER A 8 51.85 -8.14 -70.08
N THR A 9 52.29 -9.37 -69.82
CA THR A 9 52.15 -10.03 -68.50
C THR A 9 53.35 -9.84 -67.56
N GLN A 10 54.50 -9.40 -68.06
CA GLN A 10 55.69 -9.16 -67.22
C GLN A 10 55.56 -8.09 -66.13
N PRO A 11 54.91 -6.91 -66.35
CA PRO A 11 54.80 -5.92 -65.28
C PRO A 11 53.86 -6.36 -64.14
N ILE A 12 52.89 -7.23 -64.43
CA ILE A 12 51.95 -7.73 -63.41
C ILE A 12 52.67 -8.68 -62.45
N LEU A 13 53.54 -9.55 -62.97
CA LEU A 13 54.30 -10.50 -62.14
C LEU A 13 55.32 -9.82 -61.22
N SER A 14 55.93 -8.70 -61.63
CA SER A 14 56.88 -7.97 -60.79
C SER A 14 56.18 -7.29 -59.61
N ILE A 15 55.03 -6.66 -59.85
CA ILE A 15 54.20 -6.04 -58.81
C ILE A 15 53.72 -7.10 -57.82
N LEU A 16 53.29 -8.27 -58.29
CA LEU A 16 52.84 -9.37 -57.44
C LEU A 16 53.97 -9.94 -56.56
N SER A 17 55.17 -10.12 -57.12
CA SER A 17 56.36 -10.53 -56.38
C SER A 17 56.74 -9.52 -55.28
N GLN A 18 56.67 -8.23 -55.59
CA GLN A 18 57.01 -7.17 -54.64
C GLN A 18 55.98 -7.07 -53.51
N ALA A 19 54.69 -7.27 -53.82
CA ALA A 19 53.62 -7.37 -52.83
C ALA A 19 53.79 -8.59 -51.90
N ILE A 20 54.19 -9.74 -52.44
CA ILE A 20 54.44 -10.96 -51.64
C ILE A 20 55.62 -10.74 -50.67
N ARG A 21 56.73 -10.13 -51.12
CA ARG A 21 57.87 -9.84 -50.22
C ARG A 21 57.52 -8.85 -49.12
N LEU A 22 56.69 -7.84 -49.44
CA LEU A 22 56.18 -6.93 -48.43
C LEU A 22 55.30 -7.68 -47.41
N LEU A 23 54.41 -8.55 -47.86
CA LEU A 23 53.55 -9.36 -46.99
C LEU A 23 54.35 -10.29 -46.08
N ASP A 24 55.40 -10.94 -46.60
CA ASP A 24 56.28 -11.80 -45.79
C ASP A 24 57.08 -10.99 -44.75
N SER A 25 57.46 -9.75 -45.07
CA SER A 25 58.12 -8.84 -44.11
C SER A 25 57.20 -8.46 -42.94
N PHE A 26 55.88 -8.36 -43.17
CA PHE A 26 54.91 -8.06 -42.11
C PHE A 26 54.45 -9.28 -41.31
N ARG A 27 54.73 -10.49 -41.78
CA ARG A 27 54.32 -11.74 -41.14
C ARG A 27 54.74 -11.88 -39.66
N PRO A 28 55.99 -11.56 -39.24
CA PRO A 28 56.35 -11.60 -37.81
C PRO A 28 55.61 -10.54 -36.99
N ALA A 29 55.38 -9.35 -37.54
CA ALA A 29 54.63 -8.30 -36.84
C ALA A 29 53.17 -8.70 -36.61
N LEU A 30 52.51 -9.31 -37.61
CA LEU A 30 51.16 -9.84 -37.48
C LEU A 30 51.04 -10.95 -36.43
N LEU A 31 52.05 -11.83 -36.33
CA LEU A 31 52.05 -12.88 -35.30
C LEU A 31 52.19 -12.31 -33.88
N VAL A 32 53.03 -11.28 -33.69
CA VAL A 32 53.18 -10.63 -32.39
C VAL A 32 51.89 -9.90 -32.00
N VAL A 33 51.30 -9.13 -32.92
CA VAL A 33 50.04 -8.43 -32.68
C VAL A 33 48.90 -9.42 -32.40
N GLY A 34 48.79 -10.48 -33.21
CA GLY A 34 47.79 -11.54 -33.01
C GLY A 34 47.95 -12.25 -31.66
N GLY A 35 49.19 -12.55 -31.26
CA GLY A 35 49.50 -13.14 -29.95
C GLY A 35 49.10 -12.23 -28.79
N PHE A 36 49.39 -10.93 -28.88
CA PHE A 36 48.99 -9.94 -27.88
C PHE A 36 47.48 -9.81 -27.75
N VAL A 37 46.76 -9.75 -28.88
CA VAL A 37 45.29 -9.66 -28.87
C VAL A 37 44.68 -10.93 -28.26
N MET A 38 45.20 -12.10 -28.61
CA MET A 38 44.72 -13.38 -28.07
C MET A 38 45.00 -13.50 -26.56
N TRP A 39 46.19 -13.09 -26.11
CA TRP A 39 46.55 -13.08 -24.69
C TRP A 39 45.69 -12.09 -23.88
N TYR A 40 45.46 -10.89 -24.42
CA TYR A 40 44.58 -9.89 -23.81
C TYR A 40 43.14 -10.41 -23.67
N TRP A 41 42.60 -11.06 -24.71
CA TRP A 41 41.28 -11.68 -24.65
C TRP A 41 41.18 -12.78 -23.58
N LEU A 42 42.20 -13.65 -23.49
CA LEU A 42 42.23 -14.75 -22.53
C LEU A 42 42.33 -14.25 -21.08
N THR A 43 43.11 -13.21 -20.84
CA THR A 43 43.30 -12.60 -19.52
C THR A 43 42.08 -11.77 -19.11
N ALA A 44 41.49 -10.99 -20.02
CA ALA A 44 40.27 -10.23 -19.78
C ALA A 44 39.08 -11.13 -19.40
N GLY A 45 38.94 -12.29 -20.07
CA GLY A 45 37.89 -13.27 -19.74
C GLY A 45 38.02 -13.83 -18.32
N ARG A 46 39.24 -14.20 -17.90
CA ARG A 46 39.49 -14.70 -16.53
C ARG A 46 39.29 -13.60 -15.48
N LEU A 47 39.70 -12.37 -15.78
CA LEU A 47 39.51 -11.23 -14.89
C LEU A 47 38.02 -10.94 -14.65
N MET A 48 37.20 -10.96 -15.71
CA MET A 48 35.75 -10.76 -15.62
C MET A 48 35.06 -11.85 -14.80
N GLU A 49 35.49 -13.11 -14.93
CA GLU A 49 34.92 -14.22 -14.15
C GLU A 49 35.29 -14.12 -12.67
N LEU A 50 36.52 -13.71 -12.34
CA LEU A 50 36.94 -13.43 -10.96
C LEU A 50 36.14 -12.26 -10.38
N LEU A 51 36.00 -11.17 -11.12
CA LEU A 51 35.22 -10.00 -10.70
C LEU A 51 33.77 -10.40 -10.41
N ARG A 52 33.16 -11.20 -11.29
CA ARG A 52 31.79 -11.69 -11.11
C ARG A 52 31.65 -12.56 -9.86
N ARG A 53 32.63 -13.41 -9.55
CA ARG A 53 32.63 -14.22 -8.31
C ARG A 53 32.75 -13.34 -7.07
N VAL A 54 33.65 -12.36 -7.08
CA VAL A 54 33.82 -11.42 -5.96
C VAL A 54 32.55 -10.62 -5.71
N VAL A 55 31.91 -10.09 -6.76
CA VAL A 55 30.65 -9.35 -6.64
C VAL A 55 29.53 -10.23 -6.07
N LYS A 56 29.41 -11.49 -6.52
CA LYS A 56 28.42 -12.44 -5.97
C LYS A 56 28.63 -12.70 -4.48
N VAL A 57 29.88 -12.91 -4.06
CA VAL A 57 30.20 -13.14 -2.64
C VAL A 57 29.91 -11.89 -1.82
N LEU A 58 30.28 -10.71 -2.31
CA LEU A 58 30.01 -9.44 -1.64
C LEU A 58 28.51 -9.21 -1.45
N LEU A 59 27.71 -9.43 -2.50
CA LEU A 59 26.25 -9.34 -2.44
C LEU A 59 25.65 -10.34 -1.45
N ALA A 60 26.16 -11.59 -1.43
CA ALA A 60 25.69 -12.59 -0.49
C ALA A 60 25.98 -12.20 0.96
N VAL A 61 27.17 -11.68 1.25
CA VAL A 61 27.55 -11.19 2.59
C VAL A 61 26.68 -10.00 3.01
N LEU A 62 26.46 -9.04 2.11
CA LEU A 62 25.57 -7.90 2.38
C LEU A 62 24.13 -8.35 2.66
N ALA A 63 23.60 -9.25 1.85
CA ALA A 63 22.25 -9.80 2.04
C ALA A 63 22.11 -10.52 3.40
N LEU A 64 23.13 -11.30 3.79
CA LEU A 64 23.14 -12.02 5.06
C LEU A 64 23.24 -11.06 6.26
N GLY A 65 24.02 -9.99 6.12
CA GLY A 65 24.11 -8.92 7.13
C GLY A 65 22.78 -8.17 7.31
N VAL A 66 22.13 -7.78 6.22
CA VAL A 66 20.81 -7.12 6.27
C VAL A 66 19.77 -8.03 6.89
N LEU A 67 19.76 -9.32 6.53
CA LEU A 67 18.84 -10.31 7.10
C LEU A 67 19.06 -10.45 8.61
N ALA A 68 20.31 -10.55 9.07
CA ALA A 68 20.63 -10.66 10.49
C ALA A 68 20.15 -9.44 11.29
N VAL A 69 20.36 -8.23 10.76
CA VAL A 69 19.87 -6.98 11.38
C VAL A 69 18.34 -6.94 11.43
N ALA A 70 17.68 -7.32 10.34
CA ALA A 70 16.22 -7.36 10.28
C ALA A 70 15.62 -8.36 11.29
N VAL A 71 16.23 -9.54 11.42
CA VAL A 71 15.82 -10.55 12.42
C VAL A 71 16.04 -10.02 13.83
N ALA A 72 17.19 -9.41 14.13
CA ALA A 72 17.46 -8.83 15.45
C ALA A 72 16.43 -7.74 15.81
N LEU A 73 16.12 -6.85 14.87
CA LEU A 73 15.08 -5.83 15.04
C LEU A 73 13.70 -6.45 15.26
N ALA A 74 13.34 -7.49 14.51
CA ALA A 74 12.06 -8.17 14.69
C ALA A 74 11.96 -8.83 16.08
N VAL A 75 13.01 -9.53 16.52
CA VAL A 75 13.06 -10.17 17.85
C VAL A 75 12.94 -9.15 18.98
N LEU A 76 13.51 -7.95 18.83
CA LEU A 76 13.42 -6.88 19.83
C LEU A 76 12.09 -6.11 19.79
N ALA A 77 11.61 -5.77 18.60
CA ALA A 77 10.44 -4.91 18.42
C ALA A 77 9.12 -5.67 18.60
N LEU A 78 9.05 -6.93 18.17
CA LEU A 78 7.83 -7.73 18.20
C LEU A 78 7.27 -7.96 19.62
N PRO A 79 8.06 -8.32 20.65
CA PRO A 79 7.53 -8.47 22.00
C PRO A 79 7.03 -7.12 22.57
N TYR A 80 7.70 -6.02 22.24
CA TYR A 80 7.28 -4.68 22.66
C TYR A 80 5.95 -4.27 22.00
N LEU A 81 5.80 -4.50 20.69
CA LEU A 81 4.55 -4.25 19.98
C LEU A 81 3.42 -5.14 20.49
N LEU A 82 3.70 -6.42 20.77
CA LEU A 82 2.73 -7.34 21.36
C LEU A 82 2.28 -6.85 22.74
N ALA A 83 3.19 -6.41 23.60
CA ALA A 83 2.88 -5.86 24.90
C ALA A 83 2.00 -4.60 24.81
N LEU A 84 2.28 -3.70 23.86
CA LEU A 84 1.45 -2.51 23.61
C LEU A 84 0.03 -2.87 23.14
N LEU A 85 -0.09 -3.85 22.24
CA LEU A 85 -1.38 -4.33 21.77
C LEU A 85 -2.19 -4.98 22.90
N LEU A 86 -1.56 -5.85 23.68
CA LEU A 86 -2.20 -6.49 24.84
C LEU A 86 -2.64 -5.46 25.87
N ARG A 87 -1.83 -4.44 26.14
CA ARG A 87 -2.19 -3.32 27.03
C ARG A 87 -3.43 -2.58 26.54
N ARG A 88 -3.52 -2.28 25.24
CA ARG A 88 -4.71 -1.62 24.65
C ARG A 88 -5.96 -2.51 24.76
N VAL A 89 -5.83 -3.81 24.53
CA VAL A 89 -6.94 -4.77 24.68
C VAL A 89 -7.38 -4.85 26.15
N ALA A 90 -6.43 -4.93 27.08
CA ALA A 90 -6.72 -4.99 28.51
C ALA A 90 -7.45 -3.73 29.01
N ILE A 91 -7.01 -2.54 28.58
CA ILE A 91 -7.69 -1.27 28.89
C ILE A 91 -9.13 -1.28 28.35
N ARG A 92 -9.33 -1.69 27.10
CA ARG A 92 -10.67 -1.80 26.49
C ARG A 92 -11.56 -2.81 27.23
N ALA A 93 -10.99 -3.94 27.65
CA ALA A 93 -11.70 -4.97 28.41
C ALA A 93 -12.09 -4.48 29.81
N ALA A 94 -11.21 -3.74 30.49
CA ALA A 94 -11.48 -3.14 31.79
C ALA A 94 -12.59 -2.08 31.70
N VAL A 95 -12.55 -1.23 30.68
CA VAL A 95 -13.63 -0.25 30.40
C VAL A 95 -14.96 -0.95 30.15
N ARG A 96 -14.98 -2.08 29.42
CA ARG A 96 -16.20 -2.87 29.21
C ARG A 96 -16.77 -3.50 30.49
N ARG A 97 -15.92 -3.96 31.42
CA ARG A 97 -16.37 -4.58 32.67
C ARG A 97 -16.97 -3.57 33.65
N ASN A 98 -16.47 -2.33 33.63
CA ASN A 98 -16.93 -1.27 34.52
C ASN A 98 -17.98 -0.35 33.87
N ALA A 99 -18.39 -0.62 32.63
CA ALA A 99 -19.48 0.10 32.00
C ALA A 99 -20.78 -0.26 32.73
N PRO A 100 -21.53 0.73 33.29
CA PRO A 100 -22.82 0.45 33.89
C PRO A 100 -23.72 -0.22 32.85
N ARG A 101 -24.37 -1.33 33.22
CA ARG A 101 -25.44 -1.95 32.44
C ARG A 101 -26.62 -0.98 32.44
N ILE A 102 -26.63 -0.08 31.46
CA ILE A 102 -27.81 0.74 31.18
C ILE A 102 -28.82 -0.23 30.52
N PRO A 103 -30.06 -0.30 31.02
CA PRO A 103 -31.09 -1.16 30.43
C PRO A 103 -31.22 -0.85 28.93
N ASP A 104 -31.36 -1.92 28.12
CA ASP A 104 -31.23 -1.96 26.66
C ASP A 104 -32.10 -0.96 25.86
N CYS A 105 -32.98 -0.21 26.53
CA CYS A 105 -33.83 0.81 25.93
C CYS A 105 -33.04 2.03 25.40
N SER A 106 -31.86 2.36 25.93
CA SER A 106 -31.12 3.59 25.54
C SER A 106 -30.11 3.41 24.40
N LEU A 107 -29.78 2.17 24.01
CA LEU A 107 -28.67 1.91 23.09
C LEU A 107 -29.06 2.11 21.61
N LEU A 108 -28.20 2.79 20.84
CA LEU A 108 -28.41 2.97 19.41
C LEU A 108 -28.17 1.66 18.64
N THR A 109 -29.19 1.23 17.90
CA THR A 109 -29.20 0.00 17.08
C THR A 109 -29.23 0.34 15.59
N VAL A 110 -28.88 -0.63 14.73
CA VAL A 110 -28.89 -0.45 13.26
C VAL A 110 -30.30 -0.13 12.77
N LYS A 111 -31.32 -0.76 13.38
CA LYS A 111 -32.73 -0.52 13.03
C LYS A 111 -33.14 0.93 13.32
N ARG A 112 -32.73 1.47 14.47
CA ARG A 112 -32.95 2.88 14.85
C ARG A 112 -32.32 3.85 13.84
N LEU A 113 -31.10 3.56 13.39
CA LEU A 113 -30.42 4.36 12.37
C LEU A 113 -31.09 4.27 11.00
N ALA A 114 -31.66 3.11 10.64
CA ALA A 114 -32.39 2.93 9.39
C ALA A 114 -33.66 3.80 9.35
N VAL A 115 -34.45 3.82 10.44
CA VAL A 115 -35.62 4.70 10.57
C VAL A 115 -35.21 6.17 10.46
N TYR A 116 -34.16 6.60 11.17
CA TYR A 116 -33.66 7.97 11.06
C TYR A 116 -33.30 8.35 9.61
N ASN A 117 -32.68 7.42 8.87
CA ASN A 117 -32.26 7.66 7.49
C ASN A 117 -33.45 7.70 6.51
N GLN A 118 -34.46 6.86 6.71
CA GLN A 118 -35.68 6.80 5.90
C GLN A 118 -36.42 8.15 5.91
N TYR A 119 -36.41 8.84 7.04
CA TYR A 119 -36.99 10.19 7.19
C TYR A 119 -35.96 11.33 7.00
N HIS A 120 -34.78 11.01 6.43
CA HIS A 120 -33.72 11.97 6.12
C HIS A 120 -33.30 12.87 7.31
N GLY A 121 -33.40 12.35 8.53
CA GLY A 121 -33.10 13.12 9.74
C GLY A 121 -34.08 14.25 10.07
N SER A 122 -35.23 14.33 9.41
CA SER A 122 -36.31 15.25 9.77
C SER A 122 -37.29 14.64 10.77
N MET A 123 -37.28 15.19 11.99
CA MET A 123 -38.19 14.78 13.05
C MET A 123 -39.65 15.07 12.69
N ASP A 124 -39.92 16.20 12.03
CA ASP A 124 -41.28 16.60 11.66
C ASP A 124 -41.90 15.61 10.65
N PHE A 125 -41.10 15.11 9.70
CA PHE A 125 -41.55 14.08 8.77
C PHE A 125 -41.80 12.75 9.49
N PHE A 126 -40.91 12.35 10.39
CA PHE A 126 -41.08 11.15 11.20
C PHE A 126 -42.33 11.18 12.09
N LEU A 127 -42.61 12.29 12.75
CA LEU A 127 -43.80 12.41 13.61
C LEU A 127 -45.10 12.39 12.79
N ARG A 128 -45.09 12.90 11.55
CA ARG A 128 -46.27 12.97 10.69
C ARG A 128 -46.52 11.71 9.86
N GLN A 129 -45.46 11.01 9.46
CA GLN A 129 -45.52 9.89 8.51
C GLN A 129 -44.98 8.57 9.08
N GLY A 130 -44.38 8.58 10.27
CA GLY A 130 -43.89 7.38 10.95
C GLY A 130 -45.01 6.45 11.37
N GLY A 131 -44.83 5.16 11.12
CA GLY A 131 -45.74 4.14 11.66
C GLY A 131 -45.65 4.04 13.19
N ALA A 132 -46.70 3.56 13.85
CA ALA A 132 -46.71 3.39 15.31
C ALA A 132 -45.54 2.49 15.80
N ASP A 133 -45.19 1.46 15.03
CA ASP A 133 -44.08 0.56 15.34
C ASP A 133 -42.71 1.25 15.22
N GLU A 134 -42.54 2.18 14.28
CA GLU A 134 -41.31 2.95 14.08
C GLU A 134 -41.15 4.03 15.17
N GLN A 135 -42.27 4.68 15.53
CA GLN A 135 -42.34 5.64 16.63
C GLN A 135 -42.08 4.98 17.99
N ALA A 136 -42.50 3.73 18.18
CA ALA A 136 -42.14 2.94 19.36
C ALA A 136 -40.65 2.54 19.37
N LEU A 137 -40.02 2.44 18.20
CA LEU A 137 -38.65 1.95 18.04
C LEU A 137 -37.60 3.06 18.29
N LEU A 138 -37.91 4.31 17.95
CA LEU A 138 -37.01 5.46 18.03
C LEU A 138 -37.66 6.63 18.79
N SER A 139 -37.18 6.89 20.00
CA SER A 139 -37.70 8.01 20.83
C SER A 139 -37.06 9.36 20.47
N ASP A 140 -37.69 10.44 20.91
CA ASP A 140 -37.20 11.82 20.71
C ASP A 140 -35.78 12.04 21.25
N GLU A 141 -35.47 11.48 22.42
CA GLU A 141 -34.14 11.54 23.01
C GLU A 141 -33.09 10.85 22.14
N GLN A 142 -33.44 9.69 21.57
CA GLN A 142 -32.56 8.95 20.68
C GLN A 142 -32.38 9.67 19.34
N TRP A 143 -33.43 10.31 18.84
CA TRP A 143 -33.34 11.16 17.65
C TRP A 143 -32.37 12.32 17.86
N ALA A 144 -32.52 13.04 18.97
CA ALA A 144 -31.62 14.12 19.35
C ALA A 144 -30.18 13.62 19.52
N LEU A 145 -30.00 12.43 20.10
CA LEU A 145 -28.69 11.80 20.26
C LEU A 145 -28.02 11.48 18.92
N ILE A 146 -28.75 10.88 17.96
CA ILE A 146 -28.24 10.60 16.61
C ILE A 146 -27.79 11.89 15.96
N LYS A 147 -28.64 12.93 16.00
CA LYS A 147 -28.35 14.23 15.39
C LYS A 147 -27.08 14.86 15.98
N ARG A 148 -26.96 14.88 17.32
CA ARG A 148 -25.77 15.38 18.02
C ARG A 148 -24.50 14.64 17.55
N TYR A 149 -24.55 13.32 17.48
CA TYR A 149 -23.38 12.55 17.05
C TYR A 149 -23.02 12.76 15.58
N LEU A 150 -23.99 12.93 14.69
CA LEU A 150 -23.72 13.26 13.29
C LEU A 150 -23.03 14.63 13.17
N ASP A 151 -23.47 15.62 13.94
CA ASP A 151 -22.86 16.95 13.97
C ASP A 151 -21.44 16.93 14.57
N ASP A 152 -21.22 16.20 15.68
CA ASP A 152 -19.90 16.07 16.29
C ASP A 152 -18.93 15.30 15.40
N LEU A 153 -19.38 14.21 14.77
CA LEU A 153 -18.57 13.47 13.79
C LEU A 153 -18.21 14.33 12.58
N ARG A 154 -19.12 15.20 12.13
CA ARG A 154 -18.82 16.18 11.08
C ARG A 154 -17.74 17.17 11.52
N ARG A 155 -17.87 17.76 12.72
CA ARG A 155 -16.85 18.67 13.27
C ARG A 155 -15.50 17.98 13.42
N MET A 156 -15.49 16.70 13.79
CA MET A 156 -14.28 15.89 13.89
C MET A 156 -13.61 15.72 12.52
N GLN A 157 -14.40 15.41 11.49
CA GLN A 157 -13.91 15.25 10.12
C GLN A 157 -13.37 16.56 9.53
N GLN A 158 -13.93 17.69 9.95
CA GLN A 158 -13.45 19.03 9.57
C GLN A 158 -12.24 19.50 10.39
N GLY A 159 -11.75 18.70 11.37
CA GLY A 159 -10.65 19.09 12.25
C GLY A 159 -10.99 20.21 13.23
N LEU A 160 -12.29 20.45 13.48
CA LEU A 160 -12.78 21.52 14.36
C LEU A 160 -12.90 21.08 15.84
N LEU A 161 -12.68 19.79 16.12
CA LEU A 161 -12.69 19.26 17.48
C LEU A 161 -11.26 19.13 18.02
N SER A 162 -11.08 19.49 19.29
CA SER A 162 -9.83 19.24 20.01
C SER A 162 -9.62 17.72 20.20
N ALA A 163 -8.36 17.29 20.36
CA ALA A 163 -8.02 15.88 20.55
C ALA A 163 -8.77 15.25 21.75
N ALA A 164 -8.86 15.96 22.87
CA ALA A 164 -9.58 15.49 24.06
C ALA A 164 -11.09 15.33 23.80
N CYS A 165 -11.69 16.22 23.00
CA CYS A 165 -13.10 16.08 22.63
C CYS A 165 -13.33 14.93 21.64
N ALA A 166 -12.41 14.72 20.70
CA ALA A 166 -12.46 13.58 19.78
C ALA A 166 -12.38 12.24 20.54
N GLU A 167 -11.47 12.11 21.51
CA GLU A 167 -11.36 10.91 22.35
C GLU A 167 -12.63 10.65 23.17
N ARG A 168 -13.23 11.70 23.75
CA ARG A 168 -14.51 11.59 24.47
C ARG A 168 -15.64 11.16 23.55
N LEU A 169 -15.73 11.75 22.36
CA LEU A 169 -16.71 11.37 21.35
C LEU A 169 -16.59 9.90 20.96
N GLU A 170 -15.37 9.38 20.80
CA GLU A 170 -15.18 7.96 20.53
C GLU A 170 -15.64 7.08 21.69
N ALA A 171 -15.32 7.45 22.94
CA ALA A 171 -15.77 6.71 24.10
C ALA A 171 -17.31 6.73 24.25
N ASP A 172 -17.93 7.88 24.02
CA ASP A 172 -19.38 8.07 24.07
C ASP A 172 -20.09 7.26 22.97
N LEU A 173 -19.55 7.26 21.74
CA LEU A 173 -20.06 6.43 20.65
C LEU A 173 -20.03 4.94 21.00
N PHE A 174 -18.93 4.43 21.57
CA PHE A 174 -18.86 3.01 21.96
C PHE A 174 -19.70 2.66 23.19
N ARG A 175 -20.02 3.65 24.05
CA ARG A 175 -20.89 3.45 25.20
C ARG A 175 -22.35 3.41 24.78
N ASP A 176 -22.76 4.33 23.90
CA ASP A 176 -24.17 4.56 23.58
C ASP A 176 -24.64 3.76 22.35
N CYS A 177 -23.72 3.20 21.57
CA CYS A 177 -24.04 2.27 20.48
C CYS A 177 -24.03 0.81 20.94
N ALA A 178 -25.07 0.06 20.56
CA ALA A 178 -25.20 -1.36 20.92
C ALA A 178 -24.08 -2.24 20.33
N THR A 179 -23.58 -1.90 19.14
CA THR A 179 -22.60 -2.71 18.41
C THR A 179 -21.57 -1.83 17.69
N VAL A 180 -20.43 -2.42 17.33
CA VAL A 180 -19.44 -1.73 16.49
C VAL A 180 -20.02 -1.40 15.11
N THR A 181 -20.94 -2.23 14.61
CA THR A 181 -21.60 -2.01 13.33
C THR A 181 -22.45 -0.74 13.31
N THR A 182 -23.11 -0.38 14.42
CA THR A 182 -23.87 0.88 14.49
C THR A 182 -22.96 2.10 14.48
N VAL A 183 -21.81 2.04 15.16
CA VAL A 183 -20.80 3.12 15.10
C VAL A 183 -20.30 3.33 13.67
N ILE A 184 -20.02 2.24 12.94
CA ILE A 184 -19.58 2.30 11.54
C ILE A 184 -20.65 2.94 10.67
N GLN A 185 -21.91 2.51 10.83
CA GLN A 185 -23.02 3.04 10.03
C GLN A 185 -23.28 4.52 10.32
N LEU A 186 -23.21 4.94 11.58
CA LEU A 186 -23.34 6.35 11.99
C LEU A 186 -22.22 7.22 11.37
N ARG A 187 -20.97 6.76 11.42
CA ARG A 187 -19.83 7.44 10.78
C ARG A 187 -19.99 7.58 9.27
N ARG A 188 -20.63 6.60 8.62
CA ARG A 188 -20.92 6.67 7.19
C ARG A 188 -22.04 7.67 6.90
N MET A 189 -23.13 7.63 7.67
CA MET A 189 -24.22 8.60 7.55
C MET A 189 -23.72 10.05 7.70
N SER A 190 -22.77 10.29 8.61
CA SER A 190 -22.16 11.61 8.78
C SER A 190 -21.33 12.06 7.57
N ARG A 191 -20.86 11.15 6.71
CA ARG A 191 -20.14 11.51 5.47
C ARG A 191 -21.12 11.77 4.33
N VAL A 192 -22.10 10.89 4.17
CA VAL A 192 -23.10 10.95 3.09
C VAL A 192 -23.98 12.19 3.24
N ASN A 193 -24.55 12.42 4.43
CA ASN A 193 -25.52 13.51 4.65
C ASN A 193 -24.93 14.91 4.48
N TYR A 194 -23.60 15.05 4.55
CA TYR A 194 -22.92 16.34 4.46
C TYR A 194 -22.03 16.45 3.21
N GLY A 195 -22.23 15.58 2.22
CA GLY A 195 -21.57 15.69 0.91
C GLY A 195 -20.05 15.53 0.95
N LEU A 196 -19.52 14.81 1.95
CA LEU A 196 -18.10 14.47 2.06
C LEU A 196 -17.75 13.20 1.25
N GLU A 197 -18.65 12.74 0.37
CA GLU A 197 -18.38 11.66 -0.58
C GLU A 197 -17.35 12.11 -1.61
N GLY A 198 -16.07 11.94 -1.26
CA GLY A 198 -14.96 12.32 -2.11
C GLY A 198 -13.65 11.65 -1.72
N SER A 199 -13.29 10.61 -2.47
CA SER A 199 -11.91 10.22 -2.85
C SER A 199 -11.06 9.25 -1.99
N GLY A 200 -11.54 8.70 -0.88
CA GLY A 200 -10.76 7.73 -0.10
C GLY A 200 -10.85 6.29 -0.60
N LEU A 201 -9.71 5.60 -0.81
CA LEU A 201 -9.67 4.15 -1.09
C LEU A 201 -10.33 3.35 0.06
N LEU A 202 -10.16 3.83 1.30
CA LEU A 202 -10.82 3.28 2.49
C LEU A 202 -12.35 3.41 2.44
N ASP A 203 -12.90 4.50 1.88
CA ASP A 203 -14.35 4.64 1.73
C ASP A 203 -14.89 3.60 0.75
N ARG A 204 -14.19 3.34 -0.36
CA ARG A 204 -14.57 2.29 -1.31
C ARG A 204 -14.54 0.90 -0.69
N ILE A 205 -13.53 0.60 0.14
CA ILE A 205 -13.44 -0.67 0.87
C ILE A 205 -14.60 -0.80 1.87
N LEU A 206 -14.91 0.26 2.63
CA LEU A 206 -16.00 0.23 3.61
C LEU A 206 -17.39 0.13 2.95
N LEU A 207 -17.60 0.81 1.81
CA LEU A 207 -18.79 0.70 0.98
C LEU A 207 -18.99 -0.73 0.46
N TRP A 208 -17.91 -1.39 0.06
CA TRP A 208 -17.92 -2.78 -0.41
C TRP A 208 -18.17 -3.79 0.71
N LEU A 209 -17.52 -3.61 1.88
CA LEU A 209 -17.66 -4.53 3.01
C LEU A 209 -19.05 -4.47 3.67
N PHE A 210 -19.71 -3.31 3.64
CA PHE A 210 -21.00 -3.09 4.30
C PHE A 210 -21.94 -2.35 3.35
N PRO A 211 -22.55 -3.01 2.35
CA PRO A 211 -23.47 -2.36 1.43
C PRO A 211 -24.66 -1.78 2.22
N LEU A 212 -24.99 -0.50 1.98
CA LEU A 212 -26.26 0.05 2.45
C LEU A 212 -27.32 -0.61 1.58
N LYS A 213 -28.21 -1.39 2.19
CA LYS A 213 -29.41 -1.83 1.48
C LYS A 213 -30.20 -0.55 1.16
N PRO A 214 -30.50 -0.25 -0.11
CA PRO A 214 -31.36 0.88 -0.42
C PRO A 214 -32.70 0.64 0.29
N SER A 215 -33.20 1.66 0.98
CA SER A 215 -34.59 1.70 1.40
C SER A 215 -35.40 1.86 0.11
N GLU A 216 -36.03 0.76 -0.33
CA GLU A 216 -37.12 0.80 -1.30
C GLU A 216 -38.34 1.51 -0.71
#